data_AF-S8ETW0-F1
#
_entry.id   AF-S8ETW0-F1
#
_cell.length_a   1.000
_cell.length_b   1.000
_cell.length_c   1.000
_cell.angle_alpha   90.00
_cell.angle_beta   90.00
_cell.angle_gamma   90.00
#
_symmetry.space_group_name_H-M   'P 1'
#
loop_
_entity.id
_entity.type
_entity.pdbx_description
1 polymer ?
#
loop_
_entity_poly.entity_id
_entity_poly.type
_entity_poly.pdbx_seq_one_letter_code
_entity_poly.pdbx_strand_id
1 'polypeptide(L)'
;MDTTPRTPPRRPALALGSTTRSPGTPRRHKTPYRKSTQGTRGRTTQLTRERVKADLKEQFGLPFEPDDWQAEVISRALRGYDGIFCAGTGYGKSLVFHGLAKLAGSNKVVVVICPLKALEADQVREAEAKGLRAVMLNEDNSKVEERWTYARKEAQIIYVSPEMALSQSFAKLWTDKK
;
A
#
# COMPACT_ATOMS: atom_id res chain seq x y z
N MET A 1 -42.91 -33.39 -21.48
CA MET A 1 -41.49 -32.98 -21.38
C MET A 1 -41.29 -31.81 -22.33
N ASP A 2 -41.07 -30.62 -21.80
CA ASP A 2 -40.61 -29.47 -22.56
C ASP A 2 -39.60 -28.75 -21.65
N THR A 3 -38.31 -28.95 -21.93
CA THR A 3 -37.16 -28.55 -21.11
C THR A 3 -36.40 -27.43 -21.80
N THR A 4 -37.04 -26.28 -21.97
CA THR A 4 -36.38 -25.04 -22.38
C THR A 4 -36.37 -24.04 -21.22
N PRO A 5 -35.21 -23.46 -20.85
CA PRO A 5 -35.15 -22.44 -19.83
C PRO A 5 -35.88 -21.18 -20.32
N ARG A 6 -36.94 -20.80 -19.63
CA ARG A 6 -37.70 -19.57 -19.90
C ARG A 6 -36.86 -18.37 -19.46
N THR A 7 -36.16 -17.75 -20.41
CA THR A 7 -35.54 -16.44 -20.21
C THR A 7 -36.64 -15.45 -19.78
N PRO A 8 -36.52 -14.78 -18.62
CA PRO A 8 -37.49 -13.76 -18.22
C PRO A 8 -37.52 -12.64 -19.27
N PRO A 9 -38.69 -12.01 -19.51
CA PRO A 9 -38.81 -10.97 -20.51
C PRO A 9 -37.81 -9.85 -20.23
N ARG A 10 -37.05 -9.48 -21.27
CA ARG A 10 -36.08 -8.38 -21.23
C ARG A 10 -36.84 -7.14 -20.77
N ARG A 11 -36.51 -6.59 -19.60
CA ARG A 11 -37.06 -5.30 -19.17
C ARG A 11 -36.84 -4.31 -20.32
N PRO A 12 -37.87 -3.56 -20.76
CA PRO A 12 -37.63 -2.47 -21.70
C PRO A 12 -36.54 -1.59 -21.11
N ALA A 13 -35.58 -1.18 -21.94
CA ALA A 13 -34.60 -0.19 -21.52
C ALA A 13 -35.39 0.98 -20.95
N LEU A 14 -35.19 1.27 -19.65
CA LEU A 14 -35.68 2.51 -19.07
C LEU A 14 -35.21 3.59 -20.01
N ALA A 15 -36.17 4.25 -20.69
CA ALA A 15 -35.90 5.47 -21.43
C ALA A 15 -35.03 6.31 -20.50
N LEU A 16 -33.88 6.80 -21.01
CA LEU A 16 -33.07 7.77 -20.30
C LEU A 16 -34.02 8.82 -19.75
N GLY A 17 -34.31 8.70 -18.45
CA GLY A 17 -35.13 9.68 -17.77
C GLY A 17 -34.40 10.97 -17.99
N SER A 18 -35.03 11.90 -18.71
CA SER A 18 -34.66 13.30 -18.62
C SER A 18 -34.60 13.56 -17.13
N THR A 19 -33.39 13.71 -16.60
CA THR A 19 -33.21 14.17 -15.24
C THR A 19 -33.68 15.62 -15.27
N THR A 20 -34.99 15.82 -15.12
CA THR A 20 -35.55 17.07 -14.67
C THR A 20 -34.86 17.30 -13.34
N ARG A 21 -33.81 18.13 -13.38
CA ARG A 21 -33.10 18.62 -12.21
C ARG A 21 -34.17 19.09 -11.24
N SER A 22 -34.37 18.38 -10.14
CA SER A 22 -35.20 18.91 -9.05
C SER A 22 -34.59 20.25 -8.63
N PRO A 23 -35.27 21.38 -8.88
CA PRO A 23 -34.75 22.69 -8.51
C PRO A 23 -35.07 22.85 -7.03
N GLY A 24 -34.15 22.47 -6.14
CA GLY A 24 -34.43 22.64 -4.71
C GLY A 24 -33.40 22.10 -3.74
N THR A 25 -32.52 21.18 -4.12
CA THR A 25 -31.40 20.81 -3.26
C THR A 25 -30.15 21.52 -3.75
N PRO A 26 -29.67 22.59 -3.07
CA PRO A 26 -28.38 23.15 -3.38
C PRO A 26 -27.33 22.10 -3.01
N ARG A 27 -27.01 21.21 -3.96
CA ARG A 27 -25.84 20.35 -3.88
C ARG A 27 -24.63 21.24 -4.12
N ARG A 28 -24.29 22.04 -3.11
CA ARG A 28 -23.08 22.86 -3.11
C ARG A 28 -21.92 21.87 -3.20
N HIS A 29 -21.39 21.69 -4.41
CA HIS A 29 -20.10 21.06 -4.58
C HIS A 29 -19.14 21.88 -3.73
N LYS A 30 -18.66 21.31 -2.61
CA LYS A 30 -17.58 21.94 -1.86
C LYS A 30 -16.44 22.07 -2.86
N THR A 31 -16.02 23.30 -3.13
CA THR A 31 -14.79 23.53 -3.88
C THR A 31 -13.71 22.70 -3.20
N PRO A 32 -13.03 21.78 -3.92
CA PRO A 32 -12.06 20.90 -3.30
C PRO A 32 -11.07 21.77 -2.55
N TYR A 33 -10.84 21.43 -1.28
CA TYR A 33 -9.97 22.18 -0.40
C TYR A 33 -8.57 22.23 -1.05
N ARG A 34 -8.20 23.41 -1.55
CA ARG A 34 -7.06 23.60 -2.45
C ARG A 34 -5.74 23.85 -1.72
N LYS A 35 -5.71 23.66 -0.39
CA LYS A 35 -4.42 23.65 0.31
C LYS A 35 -3.79 22.29 0.03
N SER A 36 -2.84 22.29 -0.90
CA SER A 36 -1.83 21.24 -0.96
C SER A 36 -1.29 21.08 0.45
N THR A 37 -1.60 19.95 1.09
CA THR A 37 -0.91 19.59 2.31
C THR A 37 0.59 19.53 1.99
N GLN A 38 1.42 20.04 2.88
CA GLN A 38 2.84 19.76 2.78
C GLN A 38 3.06 18.39 3.41
N GLY A 39 3.82 17.53 2.73
CA GLY A 39 4.21 16.27 3.32
C GLY A 39 5.03 16.52 4.59
N THR A 40 4.95 15.60 5.55
CA THR A 40 5.64 15.72 6.85
C THR A 40 7.16 15.70 6.73
N ARG A 41 7.70 15.32 5.56
CA ARG A 41 9.14 15.29 5.29
C ARG A 41 9.53 16.46 4.39
N GLY A 42 10.61 17.14 4.75
CA GLY A 42 11.18 18.26 3.98
C GLY A 42 11.41 17.87 2.51
N ARG A 43 11.36 18.87 1.62
CA ARG A 43 11.43 18.71 0.16
C ARG A 43 12.59 17.81 -0.28
N THR A 44 12.34 16.53 -0.49
CA THR A 44 13.18 15.69 -1.35
C THR A 44 12.81 16.04 -2.80
N THR A 45 13.60 16.90 -3.43
CA THR A 45 13.34 17.45 -4.77
C THR A 45 13.42 16.42 -5.90
N GLN A 46 13.88 15.19 -5.63
CA GLN A 46 14.14 14.16 -6.64
C GLN A 46 13.05 13.07 -6.77
N LEU A 47 11.97 13.11 -5.97
CA LEU A 47 10.94 12.05 -5.96
C LEU A 47 9.82 12.29 -6.98
N THR A 48 10.15 12.57 -8.24
CA THR A 48 9.13 12.62 -9.31
C THR A 48 8.63 11.20 -9.64
N ARG A 49 7.41 11.09 -10.19
CA ARG A 49 6.84 9.78 -10.54
C ARG A 49 7.73 9.05 -11.54
N GLU A 50 8.22 9.78 -12.53
CA GLU A 50 9.07 9.26 -13.60
C GLU A 50 10.39 8.74 -13.03
N ARG A 51 10.97 9.43 -12.04
CA ARG A 51 12.16 8.97 -11.34
C ARG A 51 11.88 7.72 -10.51
N VAL A 52 10.78 7.70 -9.76
CA VAL A 52 10.37 6.53 -8.98
C VAL A 52 10.19 5.30 -9.88
N LYS A 53 9.57 5.44 -11.05
CA LYS A 53 9.43 4.34 -12.00
C LYS A 53 10.78 3.80 -12.47
N ALA A 54 11.68 4.70 -12.87
CA ALA A 54 13.03 4.34 -13.30
C ALA A 54 13.78 3.61 -12.18
N ASP A 55 13.75 4.14 -10.95
CA ASP A 55 14.41 3.54 -9.80
C ASP A 55 13.83 2.15 -9.48
N LEU A 56 12.50 1.97 -9.52
CA LEU A 56 11.89 0.66 -9.27
C LEU A 56 12.30 -0.36 -10.32
N LYS A 57 12.35 0.05 -11.59
CA LYS A 57 12.73 -0.83 -12.70
C LYS A 57 14.18 -1.27 -12.59
N GLU A 58 15.08 -0.33 -12.27
CA GLU A 58 16.50 -0.60 -12.07
C GLU A 58 16.73 -1.47 -10.82
N GLN A 59 16.17 -1.09 -9.68
CA GLN A 59 16.44 -1.72 -8.39
C GLN A 59 15.86 -3.14 -8.26
N PHE A 60 14.76 -3.43 -8.97
CA PHE A 60 14.12 -4.75 -8.96
C PHE A 60 14.27 -5.53 -10.26
N GLY A 61 14.96 -4.99 -11.27
CA GLY A 61 15.11 -5.64 -12.58
C GLY A 61 13.77 -5.97 -13.25
N LEU A 62 12.79 -5.07 -13.16
CA LEU A 62 11.43 -5.36 -13.62
C LEU A 62 11.38 -5.48 -15.15
N PRO A 63 10.74 -6.53 -15.69
CA PRO A 63 10.58 -6.69 -17.13
C PRO A 63 9.46 -5.78 -17.70
N PHE A 64 8.76 -5.04 -16.83
CA PHE A 64 7.65 -4.16 -17.18
C PHE A 64 7.84 -2.78 -16.55
N GLU A 65 7.07 -1.81 -17.05
CA GLU A 65 7.04 -0.46 -16.51
C GLU A 65 6.03 -0.38 -15.36
N PRO A 66 6.38 0.15 -14.16
CA PRO A 66 5.43 0.33 -13.08
C PRO A 66 4.29 1.28 -13.46
N ASP A 67 3.10 1.03 -12.92
CA ASP A 67 1.93 1.87 -13.18
C ASP A 67 2.10 3.27 -12.58
N ASP A 68 1.47 4.28 -13.20
CA ASP A 68 1.50 5.67 -12.71
C ASP A 68 1.00 5.80 -11.27
N TRP A 69 -0.04 5.05 -10.92
CA TRP A 69 -0.61 5.10 -9.58
C TRP A 69 0.35 4.52 -8.53
N GLN A 70 1.14 3.49 -8.87
CA GLN A 70 2.12 2.91 -7.96
C GLN A 70 3.22 3.93 -7.66
N ALA A 71 3.77 4.55 -8.70
CA ALA A 71 4.81 5.56 -8.59
C ALA A 71 4.32 6.81 -7.83
N GLU A 72 3.09 7.24 -8.05
CA GLU A 72 2.50 8.38 -7.34
C GLU A 72 2.31 8.08 -5.84
N VAL A 73 1.80 6.90 -5.49
CA VAL A 73 1.64 6.51 -4.08
C VAL A 73 3.00 6.44 -3.38
N ILE A 74 4.01 5.83 -4.01
CA ILE A 74 5.36 5.75 -3.45
C ILE A 74 5.96 7.15 -3.28
N SER A 75 5.91 8.00 -4.32
CA SER A 75 6.41 9.38 -4.25
C SER A 75 5.78 10.17 -3.10
N ARG A 76 4.46 10.10 -2.97
CA ARG A 76 3.72 10.79 -1.89
C ARG A 76 4.08 10.25 -0.52
N ALA A 77 4.10 8.94 -0.34
CA ALA A 77 4.46 8.34 0.94
C ALA A 77 5.91 8.67 1.35
N LEU A 78 6.87 8.64 0.41
CA LEU A 78 8.27 9.04 0.69
C LEU A 78 8.40 10.52 1.07
N ARG A 79 7.52 11.38 0.53
CA ARG A 79 7.40 12.79 0.92
C ARG A 79 6.66 13.01 2.24
N GLY A 80 6.19 11.93 2.89
CA GLY A 80 5.50 12.00 4.19
C GLY A 80 4.04 12.41 4.11
N TYR A 81 3.36 12.07 3.01
CA TYR A 81 1.90 12.20 2.90
C TYR A 81 1.21 10.92 3.36
N ASP A 82 0.13 11.08 4.10
CA ASP A 82 -0.83 10.01 4.33
C ASP A 82 -1.72 9.82 3.09
N GLY A 83 -2.12 8.57 2.82
CA GLY A 83 -2.91 8.27 1.65
C GLY A 83 -3.68 6.96 1.76
N ILE A 84 -4.79 6.91 1.03
CA ILE A 84 -5.59 5.70 0.81
C ILE A 84 -5.62 5.48 -0.70
N PHE A 85 -5.34 4.25 -1.13
CA PHE A 85 -5.47 3.84 -2.53
C PHE A 85 -6.30 2.56 -2.60
N CYS A 86 -7.00 2.39 -3.72
CA CYS A 86 -7.81 1.20 -3.99
C CYS A 86 -7.34 0.59 -5.31
N ALA A 87 -6.97 -0.69 -5.27
CA ALA A 87 -6.56 -1.46 -6.43
C ALA A 87 -7.01 -2.91 -6.27
N GLY A 88 -7.36 -3.57 -7.37
CA GLY A 88 -7.80 -4.97 -7.38
C GLY A 88 -6.68 -5.94 -6.96
N THR A 89 -7.03 -7.18 -6.60
CA THR A 89 -6.03 -8.25 -6.45
C THR A 89 -5.30 -8.49 -7.78
N GLY A 90 -4.02 -8.82 -7.74
CA GLY A 90 -3.20 -9.01 -8.95
C GLY A 90 -2.65 -7.72 -9.57
N TYR A 91 -3.14 -6.54 -9.19
CA TYR A 91 -2.63 -5.24 -9.72
C TYR A 91 -1.28 -4.82 -9.11
N GLY A 92 -0.52 -5.73 -8.49
CA GLY A 92 0.83 -5.42 -8.02
C GLY A 92 0.91 -4.47 -6.82
N LYS A 93 -0.09 -4.46 -5.92
CA LYS A 93 -0.08 -3.63 -4.70
C LYS A 93 1.19 -3.80 -3.85
N SER A 94 1.75 -5.01 -3.79
CA SER A 94 2.99 -5.31 -3.05
C SER A 94 4.18 -4.47 -3.54
N LEU A 95 4.23 -4.13 -4.84
CA LEU A 95 5.29 -3.29 -5.39
C LEU A 95 5.36 -1.91 -4.73
N VAL A 96 4.22 -1.38 -4.25
CA VAL A 96 4.18 -0.12 -3.50
C VAL A 96 4.99 -0.22 -2.21
N PHE A 97 4.74 -1.26 -1.40
CA PHE A 97 5.42 -1.42 -0.11
C PHE A 97 6.89 -1.80 -0.28
N HIS A 98 7.20 -2.65 -1.27
CA HIS A 98 8.57 -3.03 -1.60
C HIS A 98 9.37 -1.84 -2.13
N GLY A 99 8.76 -1.05 -3.01
CA GLY A 99 9.32 0.19 -3.52
C GLY A 99 9.62 1.19 -2.41
N LEU A 100 8.69 1.35 -1.46
CA LEU A 100 8.92 2.17 -0.27
C LEU A 100 10.13 1.67 0.53
N ALA A 101 10.21 0.36 0.80
CA ALA A 101 11.32 -0.21 1.57
C ALA A 101 12.67 -0.06 0.88
N LYS A 102 12.69 -0.16 -0.46
CA LYS A 102 13.91 -0.02 -1.25
C LYS A 102 14.37 1.44 -1.37
N LEU A 103 13.43 2.37 -1.59
CA LEU A 103 13.72 3.77 -1.91
C LEU A 103 13.77 4.70 -0.68
N ALA A 104 13.30 4.26 0.49
CA ALA A 104 13.34 5.07 1.72
C ALA A 104 14.76 5.30 2.28
N GLY A 105 15.76 4.55 1.79
CA GLY A 105 17.15 4.61 2.23
C GLY A 105 17.49 3.60 3.33
N SER A 106 18.79 3.39 3.55
CA SER A 106 19.33 2.32 4.42
C SER A 106 18.97 2.44 5.89
N ASN A 107 18.63 3.63 6.37
CA ASN A 107 18.35 3.92 7.78
C ASN A 107 16.85 4.02 8.06
N LYS A 108 16.01 3.50 7.16
CA LYS A 108 14.55 3.52 7.27
C LYS A 108 14.00 2.11 7.13
N VAL A 109 12.89 1.87 7.81
CA VAL A 109 12.15 0.61 7.77
C VAL A 109 10.70 0.87 7.39
N VAL A 110 10.11 -0.03 6.60
CA VAL A 110 8.69 -0.03 6.27
C VAL A 110 8.01 -1.12 7.09
N VAL A 111 6.95 -0.75 7.81
CA VAL A 111 6.12 -1.71 8.54
C VAL A 111 4.83 -1.93 7.77
N VAL A 112 4.51 -3.18 7.47
CA VAL A 112 3.28 -3.60 6.79
C VAL A 112 2.45 -4.44 7.76
N ILE A 113 1.26 -3.95 8.10
CA ILE A 113 0.34 -4.65 8.99
C ILE A 113 -0.57 -5.54 8.13
N CYS A 114 -0.51 -6.86 8.34
CA CYS A 114 -1.24 -7.87 7.54
C CYS A 114 -2.15 -8.72 8.42
N PRO A 115 -3.43 -8.92 8.09
CA PRO A 115 -4.36 -9.64 8.97
C PRO A 115 -4.21 -11.17 8.96
N LEU A 116 -3.48 -11.75 8.00
CA LEU A 116 -3.40 -13.21 7.81
C LEU A 116 -1.96 -13.71 7.90
N LYS A 117 -1.68 -14.63 8.82
CA LYS A 117 -0.35 -15.26 9.00
C LYS A 117 0.19 -15.92 7.73
N ALA A 118 -0.66 -16.65 7.01
CA ALA A 118 -0.27 -17.29 5.75
C ALA A 118 0.22 -16.26 4.72
N LEU A 119 -0.39 -15.07 4.72
CA LEU A 119 0.01 -13.98 3.85
C LEU A 119 1.37 -13.39 4.27
N GLU A 120 1.69 -13.31 5.56
CA GLU A 120 2.98 -12.80 6.03
C GLU A 120 4.16 -13.60 5.47
N ALA A 121 4.08 -14.94 5.53
CA ALA A 121 5.15 -15.81 5.04
C ALA A 121 5.36 -15.67 3.52
N ASP A 122 4.26 -15.58 2.76
CA ASP A 122 4.33 -15.37 1.32
C ASP A 122 4.89 -13.98 0.97
N GLN A 123 4.52 -12.95 1.73
CA GLN A 123 5.04 -11.60 1.53
C GLN A 123 6.54 -11.49 1.86
N VAL A 124 7.01 -12.14 2.93
CA VAL A 124 8.45 -12.21 3.24
C VAL A 124 9.20 -12.88 2.09
N ARG A 125 8.71 -14.03 1.60
CA ARG A 125 9.33 -14.73 0.46
C ARG A 125 9.37 -13.86 -0.80
N GLU A 126 8.28 -13.14 -1.09
CA GLU A 126 8.21 -12.23 -2.25
C GLU A 126 9.19 -11.04 -2.12
N ALA A 127 9.34 -10.49 -0.91
CA ALA A 127 10.26 -9.40 -0.63
C ALA A 127 11.73 -9.86 -0.72
N GLU A 128 12.06 -11.00 -0.14
CA GLU A 128 13.40 -11.60 -0.20
C GLU A 128 13.80 -11.96 -1.64
N ALA A 129 12.86 -12.49 -2.43
CA ALA A 129 13.08 -12.75 -3.86
C ALA A 129 13.40 -11.48 -4.66
N LYS A 130 13.00 -10.31 -4.17
CA LYS A 130 13.32 -8.98 -4.71
C LYS A 130 14.57 -8.36 -4.07
N GLY A 131 15.32 -9.13 -3.27
CA GLY A 131 16.54 -8.69 -2.60
C GLY A 131 16.32 -7.72 -1.43
N LEU A 132 15.13 -7.73 -0.83
CA LEU A 132 14.84 -6.96 0.38
C LEU A 132 15.15 -7.77 1.63
N ARG A 133 15.73 -7.11 2.62
CA ARG A 133 15.85 -7.64 3.99
C ARG A 133 14.49 -7.59 4.66
N ALA A 134 13.77 -8.71 4.68
CA ALA A 134 12.41 -8.81 5.19
C ALA A 134 12.35 -9.66 6.46
N VAL A 135 11.40 -9.37 7.35
CA VAL A 135 11.11 -10.21 8.52
C VAL A 135 9.63 -10.18 8.84
N MET A 136 9.09 -11.29 9.35
CA MET A 136 7.75 -11.34 9.92
C MET A 136 7.82 -11.40 11.45
N LEU A 137 6.98 -10.59 12.10
CA LEU A 137 6.80 -10.57 13.55
C LEU A 137 5.34 -10.89 13.87
N ASN A 138 5.11 -12.10 14.38
CA ASN A 138 3.78 -12.61 14.75
C ASN A 138 3.84 -13.33 16.11
N GLU A 139 2.71 -13.77 16.65
CA GLU A 139 2.65 -14.34 18.00
C GLU A 139 3.54 -15.58 18.13
N ASP A 140 3.65 -16.36 17.05
CA ASP A 140 4.41 -17.61 16.97
C ASP A 140 5.92 -17.38 17.14
N ASN A 141 6.40 -16.17 16.83
CA ASN A 141 7.81 -15.81 16.88
C ASN A 141 8.14 -14.62 17.77
N SER A 142 7.15 -14.12 18.49
CA SER A 142 7.23 -12.96 19.38
C SER A 142 8.32 -13.07 20.46
N LYS A 143 8.72 -14.28 20.84
CA LYS A 143 9.73 -14.55 21.87
C LYS A 143 11.15 -14.78 21.31
N VAL A 144 11.32 -14.70 19.98
CA VAL A 144 12.61 -14.95 19.33
C VAL A 144 13.40 -13.64 19.26
N GLU A 145 14.30 -13.41 20.23
CA GLU A 145 15.09 -12.17 20.35
C GLU A 145 15.92 -11.84 19.11
N GLU A 146 16.41 -12.86 18.40
CA GLU A 146 17.17 -12.68 17.16
C GLU A 146 16.34 -11.98 16.07
N ARG A 147 15.04 -12.30 15.95
CA ARG A 147 14.15 -11.66 14.98
C ARG A 147 13.90 -10.20 15.31
N TRP A 148 13.75 -9.87 16.60
CA TRP A 148 13.64 -8.48 17.04
C TRP A 148 14.92 -7.69 16.80
N THR A 149 16.08 -8.33 17.03
CA THR A 149 17.38 -7.71 16.76
C THR A 149 17.56 -7.43 15.28
N TYR A 150 17.21 -8.40 14.43
CA TYR A 150 17.22 -8.26 12.97
C TYR A 150 16.27 -7.17 12.51
N ALA A 151 15.03 -7.15 13.03
CA ALA A 151 14.03 -6.14 12.72
C ALA A 151 14.50 -4.71 13.02
N ARG A 152 15.28 -4.51 14.10
CA ARG A 152 15.80 -3.19 14.49
C ARG A 152 17.01 -2.73 13.69
N LYS A 153 17.89 -3.66 13.31
CA LYS A 153 19.22 -3.32 12.78
C LYS A 153 19.34 -3.50 11.27
N GLU A 154 18.67 -4.51 10.72
CA GLU A 154 18.93 -5.00 9.37
C GLU A 154 17.70 -4.96 8.46
N ALA A 155 16.49 -5.10 9.00
CA ALA A 155 15.29 -5.19 8.18
C ALA A 155 14.97 -3.88 7.45
N GLN A 156 14.65 -3.98 6.15
CA GLN A 156 14.08 -2.90 5.35
C GLN A 156 12.55 -2.94 5.37
N ILE A 157 11.96 -4.13 5.52
CA ILE A 157 10.52 -4.32 5.59
C ILE A 157 10.17 -5.32 6.70
N ILE A 158 9.17 -4.97 7.50
CA ILE A 158 8.65 -5.79 8.61
C ILE A 158 7.17 -6.05 8.35
N TYR A 159 6.80 -7.32 8.25
CA TYR A 159 5.41 -7.75 8.23
C TYR A 159 4.97 -8.10 9.65
N VAL A 160 3.84 -7.56 10.08
CA VAL A 160 3.37 -7.72 11.46
C VAL A 160 1.85 -7.97 11.50
N SER A 161 1.41 -8.85 12.40
CA SER A 161 -0.02 -9.04 12.66
C SER A 161 -0.61 -7.82 13.37
N PRO A 162 -1.92 -7.53 13.22
CA PRO A 162 -2.58 -6.47 13.97
C PRO A 162 -2.39 -6.61 15.49
N GLU A 163 -2.49 -7.84 16.00
CA GLU A 163 -2.35 -8.16 17.41
C GLU A 163 -0.92 -7.88 17.90
N MET A 164 0.10 -8.25 17.10
CA MET A 164 1.49 -7.93 17.43
C MET A 164 1.79 -6.44 17.34
N ALA A 165 1.19 -5.71 16.40
CA ALA A 165 1.35 -4.26 16.29
C ALA A 165 0.82 -3.51 17.54
N LEU A 166 -0.12 -4.12 18.27
CA LEU A 166 -0.66 -3.61 19.53
C LEU A 166 0.13 -4.05 20.77
N SER A 167 1.13 -4.93 20.61
CA SER A 167 1.90 -5.48 21.72
C SER A 167 2.95 -4.50 22.29
N GLN A 168 3.29 -4.67 23.57
CA GLN A 168 4.39 -3.93 24.18
C GLN A 168 5.75 -4.23 23.54
N SER A 169 5.94 -5.44 22.99
CA SER A 169 7.16 -5.82 22.30
C SER A 169 7.36 -4.97 21.04
N PHE A 170 6.29 -4.69 20.30
CA PHE A 170 6.34 -3.82 19.12
C PHE A 170 6.69 -2.37 19.47
N ALA A 171 6.23 -1.85 20.61
CA ALA A 171 6.62 -0.52 21.08
C ALA A 171 8.15 -0.39 21.29
N LYS A 172 8.83 -1.49 21.62
CA LYS A 172 10.29 -1.54 21.79
C LYS A 172 11.04 -1.61 20.45
N LEU A 173 10.36 -1.60 19.31
CA LEU A 173 11.02 -1.64 17.99
C LEU A 173 11.77 -0.32 17.71
N TRP A 174 11.23 0.80 18.18
CA TRP A 174 11.79 2.13 17.96
C TRP A 174 12.97 2.39 18.89
N THR A 175 14.10 2.81 18.31
CA THR A 175 15.31 3.16 19.08
C THR A 175 15.34 4.64 19.47
N ASP A 176 14.50 5.48 18.85
CA ASP A 176 14.34 6.87 19.23
C ASP A 176 13.67 6.95 20.61
N LYS A 177 14.42 7.48 21.59
CA LYS A 177 13.83 7.95 22.82
C LYS A 177 13.00 9.20 22.47
N LYS A 178 11.72 9.20 22.86
CA LYS A 178 10.91 10.42 22.89
C LYS A 178 11.60 11.51 23.68
#